data_AF-A0A7L5Z118-F1
#
_entry.id   AF-A0A7L5Z118-F1
#
_cell.length_a   1.000
_cell.length_b   1.000
_cell.length_c   1.000
_cell.angle_alpha   90.00
_cell.angle_beta   90.00
_cell.angle_gamma   90.00
#
_symmetry.space_group_name_H-M   'P 1'
#
loop_
_entity.id
_entity.type
_entity.pdbx_description
1 polymer ?
#
loop_
_entity_poly.entity_id
_entity_poly.type
_entity_poly.pdbx_seq_one_letter_code
_entity_poly.pdbx_strand_id
1 'polypeptide(L)'
;MALLEALDQWERTVEVPPGEAWERFRELIRSGQLRAAHLARSSQTEPGKVRARLRALLESLGEHALAKQISMPDRRTTHSALAILRSAA
;
A
#
# COMPACT_ATOMS: atom_id res chain seq x y z
N MET A 1 12.00 2.95 -2.87
CA MET A 1 12.15 1.60 -2.32
C MET A 1 11.64 1.48 -0.88
N ALA A 2 11.91 2.43 0.02
CA ALA A 2 11.47 2.36 1.43
C ALA A 2 9.96 2.15 1.69
N LEU A 3 9.04 2.69 0.88
CA LEU A 3 7.60 2.47 1.10
C LEU A 3 7.17 1.02 0.85
N LEU A 4 7.69 0.39 -0.21
CA LEU A 4 7.30 -0.98 -0.58
C LEU A 4 7.84 -1.98 0.43
N GLU A 5 9.07 -1.74 0.90
CA GLU A 5 9.66 -2.48 2.02
C GLU A 5 8.87 -2.29 3.31
N ALA A 6 8.44 -1.06 3.64
CA ALA A 6 7.59 -0.83 4.81
C ALA A 6 6.20 -1.50 4.70
N LEU A 7 5.64 -1.57 3.48
CA LEU A 7 4.41 -2.31 3.21
C LEU A 7 4.61 -3.83 3.29
N ASP A 8 5.80 -4.35 2.97
CA ASP A 8 6.14 -5.78 3.08
C ASP A 8 6.38 -6.17 4.55
N GLN A 9 7.18 -5.37 5.26
CA GLN A 9 7.57 -5.59 6.64
C GLN A 9 6.47 -5.23 7.68
N TRP A 10 5.30 -4.78 7.22
CA TRP A 10 4.16 -4.37 8.03
C TRP A 10 3.69 -5.43 9.06
N GLU A 11 3.94 -6.72 8.81
CA GLU A 11 3.63 -7.81 9.77
C GLU A 11 4.69 -7.98 10.88
N ARG A 12 5.90 -7.44 10.70
CA ARG A 12 7.07 -7.71 11.55
C ARG A 12 7.60 -6.49 12.31
N THR A 13 7.23 -5.29 11.90
CA THR A 13 7.79 -4.03 12.45
C THR A 13 6.66 -3.09 12.85
N VAL A 14 5.99 -3.36 13.98
CA VAL A 14 4.89 -2.50 14.45
C VAL A 14 5.30 -1.84 15.77
N GLU A 15 6.24 -0.90 15.70
CA GLU A 15 6.42 0.11 16.76
C GLU A 15 5.40 1.26 16.64
N VAL A 16 4.73 1.38 15.48
CA VAL A 16 3.74 2.43 15.18
C VAL A 16 2.37 1.78 14.91
N PRO A 17 1.26 2.30 15.49
CA PRO A 17 -0.08 1.81 15.21
C PRO A 17 -0.38 1.78 13.70
N PRO A 18 -1.03 0.73 13.17
CA PRO A 18 -1.17 0.58 11.71
C PRO A 18 -2.00 1.72 11.06
N GLY A 19 -2.92 2.35 11.79
CA GLY A 19 -3.71 3.49 11.30
C GLY A 19 -2.87 4.75 11.11
N GLU A 20 -1.94 5.00 12.03
CA GLU A 20 -1.04 6.15 11.97
C GLU A 20 -0.02 6.00 10.82
N ALA A 21 0.55 4.80 10.67
CA ALA A 21 1.43 4.50 9.55
C ALA A 21 0.70 4.65 8.19
N TRP A 22 -0.59 4.30 8.13
CA TRP A 22 -1.41 4.47 6.93
C TRP A 22 -1.68 5.94 6.59
N GLU A 23 -1.99 6.78 7.58
CA GLU A 23 -2.12 8.23 7.39
C GLU A 23 -0.80 8.86 6.94
N ARG A 24 0.33 8.48 7.54
CA ARG A 24 1.65 8.98 7.13
C ARG A 24 1.95 8.65 5.66
N PHE A 25 1.62 7.44 5.20
CA PHE A 25 1.79 7.09 3.79
C PHE A 25 0.89 7.89 2.85
N ARG A 26 -0.35 8.15 3.26
CA ARG A 26 -1.25 9.03 2.50
C ARG A 26 -0.66 10.43 2.37
N GLU A 27 -0.12 10.97 3.45
CA GLU A 27 0.46 12.31 3.47
C GLU A 27 1.74 12.40 2.62
N LEU A 28 2.62 11.40 2.66
CA LEU A 28 3.81 11.35 1.82
C LEU A 28 3.48 11.34 0.31
N ILE A 29 2.38 10.68 -0.07
CA ILE A 29 1.93 10.66 -1.47
C ILE A 29 1.25 12.00 -1.82
N ARG A 30 0.39 12.53 -0.94
CA ARG A 30 -0.29 13.82 -1.16
C ARG A 30 0.68 14.99 -1.28
N SER A 31 1.70 15.03 -0.44
CA SER A 31 2.76 16.05 -0.47
C SER A 31 3.71 15.90 -1.67
N GLY A 32 3.58 14.83 -2.46
CA GLY A 32 4.43 14.57 -3.63
C GLY A 32 5.84 14.08 -3.28
N GLN A 33 6.16 13.90 -1.99
CA GLN A 33 7.42 13.30 -1.54
C GLN A 33 7.56 11.86 -2.06
N LEU A 34 6.44 11.15 -2.19
CA LEU A 34 6.35 9.86 -2.88
C LEU A 34 5.48 9.99 -4.13
N ARG A 35 6.09 9.78 -5.31
CA ARG A 35 5.36 9.83 -6.58
C ARG A 35 4.52 8.56 -6.78
N ALA A 36 3.20 8.69 -6.72
CA ALA A 36 2.24 7.60 -6.91
C ALA A 36 2.49 6.79 -8.20
N ALA A 37 2.77 7.45 -9.32
CA ALA A 37 3.05 6.79 -10.59
C ALA A 37 4.35 5.97 -10.58
N HIS A 38 5.37 6.41 -9.83
CA HIS A 38 6.60 5.65 -9.68
C HIS A 38 6.36 4.41 -8.80
N LEU A 39 5.62 4.56 -7.71
CA LEU A 39 5.23 3.45 -6.84
C LEU A 39 4.43 2.37 -7.58
N ALA A 40 3.45 2.77 -8.39
CA ALA A 40 2.65 1.83 -9.18
C ALA A 40 3.53 1.02 -10.14
N ARG A 41 4.49 1.66 -10.83
CA ARG A 41 5.45 0.96 -11.71
C ARG A 41 6.36 0.01 -10.95
N SER A 42 6.97 0.46 -9.86
CA SER A 42 7.86 -0.37 -9.05
C SER A 42 7.14 -1.56 -8.40
N SER A 43 5.85 -1.44 -8.13
CA SER A 43 5.08 -2.51 -7.50
C SER A 43 4.86 -3.76 -8.36
N GLN A 44 5.16 -3.71 -9.66
CA GLN A 44 4.90 -4.84 -10.57
C GLN A 44 5.66 -6.11 -10.17
N THR A 45 6.86 -5.97 -9.60
CA THR A 45 7.71 -7.08 -9.16
C THR A 45 7.55 -7.42 -7.68
N GLU A 46 6.76 -6.66 -6.94
CA GLU A 46 6.59 -6.82 -5.50
C GLU A 46 5.67 -8.01 -5.16
N PRO A 47 5.76 -8.57 -3.94
CA PRO A 47 4.84 -9.60 -3.47
C PRO A 47 3.37 -9.20 -3.57
N GLY A 48 2.49 -10.19 -3.75
CA GLY A 48 1.05 -9.93 -3.90
C GLY A 48 0.44 -9.12 -2.75
N LYS A 49 0.88 -9.36 -1.51
CA LYS A 49 0.42 -8.59 -0.33
C LYS A 49 0.74 -7.09 -0.47
N VAL A 50 1.96 -6.75 -0.89
CA VAL A 50 2.41 -5.36 -1.09
C VAL A 50 1.58 -4.70 -2.19
N ARG A 51 1.38 -5.39 -3.33
CA ARG A 51 0.55 -4.90 -4.44
C ARG A 51 -0.90 -4.62 -4.01
N ALA A 52 -1.50 -5.51 -3.22
CA ALA A 52 -2.85 -5.32 -2.70
C ALA A 52 -2.95 -4.09 -1.78
N ARG A 53 -1.99 -3.91 -0.87
CA ARG A 53 -1.96 -2.76 0.04
C ARG A 53 -1.73 -1.44 -0.72
N LEU A 54 -0.76 -1.40 -1.63
CA LEU A 54 -0.50 -0.21 -2.43
C LEU A 54 -1.71 0.16 -3.30
N ARG A 55 -2.39 -0.82 -3.88
CA ARG A 55 -3.61 -0.58 -4.64
C ARG A 55 -4.70 0.07 -3.79
N ALA A 56 -4.96 -0.45 -2.59
CA ALA A 56 -5.91 0.13 -1.66
C ALA A 56 -5.52 1.55 -1.21
N LEU A 57 -4.21 1.81 -1.04
CA LEU A 57 -3.70 3.13 -0.72
C LEU A 57 -4.00 4.14 -1.84
N LEU A 58 -3.70 3.78 -3.09
CA LEU A 58 -3.99 4.63 -4.25
C LEU A 58 -5.50 4.82 -4.45
N GLU A 59 -6.31 3.78 -4.25
CA GLU A 59 -7.77 3.90 -4.29
C GLU A 59 -8.29 4.87 -3.22
N SER A 60 -7.75 4.84 -2.00
CA SER A 60 -8.14 5.76 -0.91
C SER A 60 -7.76 7.23 -1.17
N LEU A 61 -6.79 7.46 -2.05
CA LEU A 61 -6.32 8.79 -2.46
C LEU A 61 -7.03 9.31 -3.72
N GLY A 62 -7.94 8.53 -4.32
CA GLY A 62 -8.61 8.88 -5.58
C GLY A 62 -7.80 8.58 -6.85
N GLU A 63 -6.61 7.99 -6.71
CA GLU A 63 -5.68 7.64 -7.80
C GLU A 63 -6.09 6.34 -8.53
N HIS A 64 -7.37 6.25 -8.91
CA HIS A 64 -7.97 5.03 -9.45
C HIS A 64 -7.30 4.54 -10.75
N ALA A 65 -6.80 5.46 -11.57
CA ALA A 65 -6.10 5.11 -12.80
C ALA A 65 -4.79 4.36 -12.51
N LEU A 66 -4.03 4.82 -11.52
CA LEU A 66 -2.77 4.19 -11.09
C LEU A 66 -3.03 2.87 -10.36
N ALA A 67 -4.06 2.81 -9.51
CA ALA A 67 -4.47 1.59 -8.84
C ALA A 67 -4.81 0.45 -9.84
N LYS A 68 -5.45 0.78 -10.96
CA LYS A 68 -5.78 -0.18 -12.03
C LYS A 68 -4.56 -0.75 -12.74
N GLN A 69 -3.43 -0.04 -12.75
CA GLN A 69 -2.18 -0.51 -13.35
C GLN A 69 -1.49 -1.58 -12.50
N ILE A 70 -1.87 -1.72 -11.23
CA ILE A 70 -1.30 -2.71 -10.31
C ILE A 70 -2.07 -4.04 -10.48
N SER A 71 -1.37 -5.08 -10.92
CA SER A 71 -1.90 -6.43 -11.06
C SER A 71 -2.44 -6.95 -9.73
N MET A 72 -3.75 -7.23 -9.71
CA MET A 72 -4.43 -7.75 -8.53
C MET A 72 -3.93 -9.16 -8.20
N PRO A 73 -3.54 -9.42 -6.94
CA PRO A 73 -3.35 -10.77 -6.44
C PRO A 73 -4.67 -11.55 -6.36
N ASP A 74 -4.57 -12.85 -6.08
CA ASP A 74 -5.74 -13.67 -5.80
C ASP A 74 -6.52 -13.16 -4.56
N ARG A 75 -7.82 -13.48 -4.51
CA ARG A 75 -8.73 -12.99 -3.46
C ARG A 75 -8.25 -13.31 -2.04
N ARG A 76 -7.61 -14.46 -1.82
CA ARG A 76 -7.11 -14.87 -0.51
C ARG A 76 -5.97 -13.94 -0.08
N THR A 77 -5.00 -13.72 -0.96
CA THR A 77 -3.88 -12.80 -0.72
C THR A 77 -4.35 -11.37 -0.46
N THR A 78 -5.31 -10.87 -1.25
CA THR A 78 -5.90 -9.54 -1.04
C THR A 78 -6.61 -9.44 0.30
N HIS A 79 -7.42 -10.44 0.67
CA HIS A 79 -8.14 -10.43 1.94
C HIS A 79 -7.18 -10.35 3.12
N SER A 80 -6.16 -11.22 3.16
CA SER A 80 -5.15 -11.22 4.23
C SER A 80 -4.36 -9.92 4.29
N ALA A 81 -4.01 -9.35 3.14
CA ALA A 81 -3.25 -8.10 3.06
C ALA A 81 -4.03 -6.89 3.60
N LEU A 82 -5.35 -6.84 3.37
CA LEU A 82 -6.23 -5.74 3.77
C LEU A 82 -6.87 -5.93 5.15
N ALA A 83 -6.97 -7.16 5.67
CA ALA A 83 -7.51 -7.42 7.01
C ALA A 83 -6.76 -6.63 8.09
N ILE A 84 -5.44 -6.53 7.93
CA ILE A 84 -4.55 -5.79 8.84
C ILE A 84 -4.76 -4.26 8.74
N LEU A 85 -5.25 -3.75 7.60
CA LEU A 85 -5.57 -2.32 7.44
C LEU A 85 -6.93 -1.98 8.06
N ARG A 86 -7.88 -2.92 8.06
CA ARG A 86 -9.21 -2.74 8.65
C ARG A 86 -9.23 -2.79 10.17
N SER A 87 -8.22 -3.39 10.80
CA SER A 87 -8.03 -3.30 12.26
C SER A 87 -7.44 -1.96 12.72
N ALA A 88 -7.21 -1.02 11.79
CA ALA A 88 -6.57 0.26 12.03
C ALA A 88 -7.43 1.48 11.65
N ALA A 89 -8.65 1.23 11.19
CA ALA A 89 -9.70 2.22 10.93
C ALA A 89 -10.77 2.11 12.03
#